data_AF-A0A4X1TMZ0-F1
#
_entry.id   AF-A0A4X1TMZ0-F1
#
_cell.length_a   1.000
_cell.length_b   1.000
_cell.length_c   1.000
_cell.angle_alpha   90.00
_cell.angle_beta   90.00
_cell.angle_gamma   90.00
#
_symmetry.space_group_name_H-M   'P 1'
#
loop_
_entity.id
_entity.type
_entity.pdbx_description
1 polymer ?
#
loop_
_entity_poly.entity_id
_entity_poly.type
_entity_poly.pdbx_seq_one_letter_code
_entity_poly.pdbx_strand_id
1 'polypeptide(L)'
;MAAGEPGDLGGYYFRFLPQKTFQSLSTPETTSRLRQWSMLGRIKVQAFGFDQTFQAYRKDDFVMAFFKDPNVIPNLKLLSDSSGQWITLGTEVKKIEAINVPCTQLSMSFFNRLYDEDIVRDNGHIVKCLDSFCDPFLISDELRKVLLVEDSEKYEVFSQPDREEFLFCLFKHLCLGGALCQFEDVLSPYLETTKLIYKDLVSVRKNPQTKKIQITSSVFKVTAYDSVGMCYPSTKSHEQTFSYFIVDPIMRHVHVLYHCYGVGEMP
;
A
#
# COMPACT_ATOMS: atom_id res chain seq x y z
N MET A 1 -1.58 -38.56 -29.35
CA MET A 1 -0.38 -37.67 -29.32
C MET A 1 -0.65 -36.49 -30.23
N ALA A 2 -0.74 -35.31 -29.63
CA ALA A 2 -0.47 -34.03 -30.28
C ALA A 2 -0.03 -33.12 -29.12
N ALA A 3 1.28 -33.06 -28.91
CA ALA A 3 1.88 -32.13 -27.98
C ALA A 3 1.58 -30.73 -28.53
N GLY A 4 0.72 -29.99 -27.83
CA GLY A 4 0.58 -28.56 -28.07
C GLY A 4 1.91 -27.91 -27.75
N GLU A 5 2.46 -27.20 -28.74
CA GLU A 5 3.68 -26.42 -28.64
C GLU A 5 3.65 -25.52 -27.40
N PRO A 6 4.76 -25.39 -26.65
CA PRO A 6 4.86 -24.36 -25.63
C PRO A 6 4.88 -23.03 -26.37
N GLY A 7 3.74 -22.34 -26.38
CA GLY A 7 3.63 -20.98 -26.87
C GLY A 7 4.70 -20.13 -26.21
N ASP A 8 5.49 -19.48 -27.07
CA ASP A 8 6.57 -18.55 -26.81
C ASP A 8 6.50 -17.89 -25.42
N LEU A 9 7.34 -18.36 -24.49
CA LEU A 9 7.51 -17.81 -23.14
C LEU A 9 8.31 -16.50 -23.23
N GLY A 10 7.76 -15.50 -23.92
CA GLY A 10 8.29 -14.14 -23.85
C GLY A 10 8.28 -13.67 -22.40
N GLY A 11 9.35 -13.05 -21.92
CA GLY A 11 9.38 -12.40 -20.60
C GLY A 11 8.57 -11.10 -20.62
N TYR A 12 7.95 -10.72 -19.49
CA TYR A 12 7.30 -9.41 -19.37
C TYR A 12 8.32 -8.29 -19.68
N TYR A 13 7.93 -7.33 -20.51
CA TYR A 13 8.67 -6.10 -20.70
C TYR A 13 7.97 -4.96 -19.99
N PHE A 14 8.73 -4.19 -19.21
CA PHE A 14 8.19 -3.08 -18.44
C PHE A 14 8.68 -1.73 -18.97
N ARG A 15 7.79 -0.74 -18.92
CA ARG A 15 8.09 0.65 -19.30
C ARG A 15 7.80 1.57 -18.14
N PHE A 16 8.79 2.36 -17.70
CA PHE A 16 8.56 3.42 -16.72
C PHE A 16 7.64 4.52 -17.28
N LEU A 17 6.70 5.00 -16.47
CA LEU A 17 5.70 6.02 -16.84
C LEU A 17 5.87 7.30 -16.00
N PRO A 18 6.91 8.11 -16.22
CA PRO A 18 7.20 9.28 -15.37
C PRO A 18 6.11 10.36 -15.42
N GLN A 19 5.41 10.46 -16.56
CA GLN A 19 4.29 11.39 -16.78
C GLN A 19 3.01 11.02 -16.02
N LYS A 20 2.91 9.81 -15.47
CA LYS A 20 1.75 9.43 -14.66
C LYS A 20 1.91 10.00 -13.27
N THR A 21 1.15 11.04 -12.98
CA THR A 21 1.13 11.71 -11.67
C THR A 21 0.00 11.15 -10.81
N PHE A 22 0.20 11.19 -9.49
CA PHE A 22 -0.76 10.71 -8.50
C PHE A 22 -1.18 11.89 -7.63
N GLN A 23 -2.24 12.57 -8.06
CA GLN A 23 -2.71 13.79 -7.43
C GLN A 23 -3.09 13.55 -5.97
N SER A 24 -3.52 12.33 -5.63
CA SER A 24 -3.84 11.97 -4.25
C SER A 24 -2.70 12.15 -3.27
N LEU A 25 -1.43 12.22 -3.72
CA LEU A 25 -0.27 12.44 -2.85
C LEU A 25 0.34 13.85 -3.00
N SER A 26 -0.15 14.67 -3.93
CA SER A 26 0.44 15.97 -4.24
C SER A 26 -0.48 17.16 -3.95
N THR A 27 -1.75 16.95 -3.55
CA THR A 27 -2.59 18.09 -3.15
C THR A 27 -2.02 18.79 -1.90
N PRO A 28 -2.19 20.11 -1.75
CA PRO A 28 -1.73 20.83 -0.56
C PRO A 28 -2.26 20.24 0.74
N GLU A 29 -3.51 19.81 0.77
CA GLU A 29 -4.16 19.22 1.94
C GLU A 29 -3.53 17.87 2.28
N THR A 30 -3.32 17.01 1.28
CA THR A 30 -2.74 15.67 1.54
C THR A 30 -1.27 15.78 1.90
N THR A 31 -0.50 16.64 1.24
CA THR A 31 0.91 16.86 1.57
C THR A 31 1.09 17.43 2.97
N SER A 32 0.21 18.34 3.40
CA SER A 32 0.18 18.84 4.79
C SER A 32 -0.07 17.70 5.78
N ARG A 33 -1.09 16.86 5.54
CA ARG A 33 -1.39 15.69 6.39
C ARG A 33 -0.23 14.68 6.41
N LEU A 34 0.34 14.35 5.26
CA LEU A 34 1.48 13.43 5.18
C LEU A 34 2.72 13.99 5.89
N ARG A 35 2.92 15.31 5.90
CA ARG A 35 3.98 15.95 6.69
C ARG A 35 3.72 15.78 8.18
N GLN A 36 2.51 16.10 8.63
CA GLN A 36 2.08 15.94 10.02
C GLN A 36 2.21 14.48 10.49
N TRP A 37 1.86 13.52 9.64
CA TRP A 37 1.98 12.08 9.93
C TRP A 37 3.40 11.54 9.69
N SER A 38 4.40 12.38 9.41
CA SER A 38 5.80 11.99 9.18
C SER A 38 6.03 11.01 8.02
N MET A 39 5.17 11.05 7.00
CA MET A 39 5.24 10.21 5.80
C MET A 39 5.71 10.96 4.56
N LEU A 40 5.61 12.29 4.54
CA LEU A 40 6.03 13.11 3.40
C LEU A 40 7.52 12.90 3.11
N GLY A 41 7.88 12.79 1.83
CA GLY A 41 9.25 12.46 1.39
C GLY A 41 9.64 10.99 1.54
N ARG A 42 8.80 10.16 2.19
CA ARG A 42 9.05 8.71 2.38
C ARG A 42 8.01 7.80 1.73
N ILE A 43 6.82 8.34 1.43
CA ILE A 43 5.79 7.67 0.65
C ILE A 43 5.86 8.10 -0.82
N LYS A 44 5.71 7.14 -1.74
CA LYS A 44 5.72 7.41 -3.19
C LYS A 44 4.90 6.40 -3.96
N VAL A 45 4.28 6.84 -5.04
CA VAL A 45 3.71 5.93 -6.06
C VAL A 45 4.53 6.05 -7.34
N GLN A 46 4.85 4.91 -7.94
CA GLN A 46 5.61 4.81 -9.18
C GLN A 46 4.81 3.98 -10.18
N ALA A 47 4.73 4.41 -11.44
CA ALA A 47 3.92 3.75 -12.45
C ALA A 47 4.80 3.10 -13.52
N PHE A 48 4.46 1.86 -13.88
CA PHE A 48 5.06 1.14 -14.99
C PHE A 48 3.96 0.53 -15.86
N GLY A 49 4.15 0.53 -17.17
CA GLY A 49 3.35 -0.25 -18.10
C GLY A 49 3.98 -1.61 -18.36
N PHE A 50 3.18 -2.58 -18.76
CA PHE A 50 3.66 -3.89 -19.21
C PHE A 50 2.95 -4.33 -20.50
N ASP A 51 3.57 -5.22 -21.27
CA ASP A 51 3.13 -5.58 -22.62
C ASP A 51 2.29 -6.85 -22.69
N GLN A 52 2.44 -7.77 -21.74
CA GLN A 52 1.75 -9.06 -21.74
C GLN A 52 0.46 -9.10 -20.94
N THR A 53 -0.32 -10.17 -21.12
CA THR A 53 -1.54 -10.40 -20.33
C THR A 53 -1.17 -10.85 -18.92
N PHE A 54 -1.63 -10.11 -17.93
CA PHE A 54 -1.42 -10.47 -16.53
C PHE A 54 -2.41 -11.54 -16.06
N GLN A 55 -1.91 -12.53 -15.33
CA GLN A 55 -2.69 -13.59 -14.68
C GLN A 55 -2.34 -13.62 -13.19
N ALA A 56 -3.32 -13.37 -12.32
CA ALA A 56 -3.08 -13.20 -10.88
C ALA A 56 -2.40 -14.41 -10.21
N TYR A 57 -2.69 -15.63 -10.67
CA TYR A 57 -2.04 -16.84 -10.14
C TYR A 57 -0.56 -16.95 -10.53
N ARG A 58 -0.08 -16.18 -11.51
CA ARG A 58 1.33 -16.06 -11.91
C ARG A 58 2.00 -14.79 -11.37
N LYS A 59 1.46 -14.24 -10.27
CA LYS A 59 2.00 -13.04 -9.59
C LYS A 59 3.51 -13.13 -9.34
N ASP A 60 4.02 -14.31 -8.99
CA ASP A 60 5.42 -14.48 -8.60
C ASP A 60 6.35 -14.36 -9.82
N ASP A 61 5.97 -14.96 -10.96
CA ASP A 61 6.66 -14.79 -12.24
C ASP A 61 6.66 -13.32 -12.68
N PHE A 62 5.51 -12.64 -12.56
CA PHE A 62 5.35 -11.24 -12.91
C PHE A 62 6.25 -10.32 -12.08
N VAL A 63 6.23 -10.49 -10.75
CA VAL A 63 7.03 -9.68 -9.81
C VAL A 63 8.52 -9.98 -9.97
N MET A 64 8.90 -11.25 -10.17
CA MET A 64 10.30 -11.61 -10.47
C MET A 64 10.77 -10.99 -11.78
N ALA A 65 9.95 -11.03 -12.84
CA ALA A 65 10.27 -10.38 -14.11
C ALA A 65 10.40 -8.85 -13.94
N PHE A 66 9.53 -8.23 -13.15
CA PHE A 66 9.58 -6.79 -12.85
C PHE A 66 10.93 -6.38 -12.26
N PHE A 67 11.42 -7.07 -11.22
CA PHE A 67 12.70 -6.73 -10.61
C PHE A 67 13.93 -7.01 -11.48
N LYS A 68 13.80 -7.86 -12.50
CA LYS A 68 14.87 -8.18 -13.44
C LYS A 68 14.83 -7.34 -14.72
N ASP A 69 13.80 -6.52 -14.90
CA ASP A 69 13.62 -5.76 -16.11
C ASP A 69 14.61 -4.58 -16.21
N PRO A 70 15.31 -4.40 -17.35
CA PRO A 70 16.34 -3.38 -17.52
C PRO A 70 15.80 -1.95 -17.47
N ASN A 71 14.49 -1.72 -17.64
CA ASN A 71 13.86 -0.42 -17.48
C ASN A 71 13.35 -0.20 -16.05
N VAL A 72 13.07 -1.26 -15.30
CA VAL A 72 12.65 -1.15 -13.89
C VAL A 72 13.85 -0.84 -13.02
N ILE A 73 14.96 -1.57 -13.15
CA ILE A 73 16.17 -1.42 -12.31
C ILE A 73 16.62 0.05 -12.15
N PRO A 74 16.80 0.85 -13.22
CA PRO A 74 17.25 2.24 -13.10
C PRO A 74 16.15 3.23 -12.65
N ASN A 75 14.88 2.82 -12.65
CA ASN A 75 13.76 3.73 -12.42
C ASN A 75 13.00 3.45 -11.11
N LEU A 76 12.97 2.21 -10.62
CA LEU A 76 12.35 1.87 -9.35
C LEU A 76 13.13 2.49 -8.21
N LYS A 77 12.56 3.52 -7.61
CA LYS A 77 13.13 4.23 -6.47
C LYS A 77 12.68 3.62 -5.15
N LEU A 78 13.62 3.60 -4.21
CA LEU A 78 13.43 3.28 -2.80
C LEU A 78 14.34 4.19 -1.97
N LEU A 79 14.15 4.21 -0.65
CA LEU A 79 14.98 4.98 0.26
C LEU A 79 16.17 4.15 0.75
N SER A 80 17.35 4.75 0.75
CA SER A 80 18.53 4.19 1.40
C SER A 80 18.38 4.22 2.92
N ASP A 81 18.61 3.09 3.58
CA ASP A 81 18.55 2.98 5.04
C ASP A 81 19.65 3.75 5.76
N SER A 82 20.77 4.04 5.07
CA SER A 82 21.93 4.75 5.62
C SER A 82 21.86 6.26 5.43
N SER A 83 21.45 6.72 4.25
CA SER A 83 21.47 8.14 3.89
C SER A 83 20.09 8.80 3.86
N GLY A 84 19.00 8.01 3.88
CA GLY A 84 17.65 8.53 3.70
C GLY A 84 17.39 9.16 2.32
N GLN A 85 18.31 8.98 1.37
CA GLN A 85 18.18 9.49 0.01
C GLN A 85 17.47 8.49 -0.89
N TRP A 86 16.77 8.99 -1.91
CA TRP A 86 16.16 8.15 -2.94
C TRP A 86 17.22 7.54 -3.86
N ILE A 87 17.31 6.22 -3.84
CA ILE A 87 18.22 5.41 -4.65
C ILE A 87 17.41 4.47 -5.56
N THR A 88 18.09 3.74 -6.44
CA THR A 88 17.53 2.62 -7.19
C THR A 88 17.92 1.29 -6.56
N LEU A 89 17.25 0.21 -6.93
CA LEU A 89 17.66 -1.12 -6.51
C LEU A 89 19.00 -1.47 -7.17
N GLY A 90 20.08 -1.40 -6.40
CA GLY A 90 21.46 -1.59 -6.88
C GLY A 90 21.97 -3.03 -6.78
N THR A 91 21.10 -3.97 -6.43
CA THR A 91 21.43 -5.38 -6.17
C THR A 91 20.57 -6.29 -7.04
N GLU A 92 21.09 -7.47 -7.35
CA GLU A 92 20.37 -8.47 -8.13
C GLU A 92 19.37 -9.21 -7.23
N VAL A 93 18.09 -9.10 -7.55
CA VAL A 93 17.03 -9.84 -6.85
C VAL A 93 17.11 -11.33 -7.18
N LYS A 94 17.24 -12.16 -6.13
CA LYS A 94 17.34 -13.62 -6.21
C LYS A 94 16.04 -14.31 -5.86
N LYS A 95 15.27 -13.73 -4.93
CA LYS A 95 13.98 -14.25 -4.46
C LYS A 95 13.01 -13.10 -4.26
N ILE A 96 11.73 -13.38 -4.47
CA ILE A 96 10.63 -12.47 -4.18
C ILE A 96 9.59 -13.17 -3.29
N GLU A 97 8.78 -12.38 -2.61
CA GLU A 97 7.53 -12.82 -2.01
C GLU A 97 6.45 -11.80 -2.40
N ALA A 98 5.39 -12.28 -3.06
CA ALA A 98 4.24 -11.48 -3.42
C ALA A 98 3.00 -12.04 -2.71
N ILE A 99 2.57 -11.41 -1.62
CA ILE A 99 1.40 -11.83 -0.85
C ILE A 99 0.17 -11.17 -1.46
N ASN A 100 -0.86 -11.96 -1.79
CA ASN A 100 -2.12 -11.41 -2.27
C ASN A 100 -2.81 -10.59 -1.18
N VAL A 101 -3.16 -9.36 -1.49
CA VAL A 101 -3.92 -8.47 -0.60
C VAL A 101 -5.32 -8.33 -1.20
N PRO A 102 -6.38 -8.84 -0.54
CA PRO A 102 -7.75 -8.65 -0.99
C PRO A 102 -8.05 -7.18 -1.29
N CYS A 103 -8.72 -6.93 -2.41
CA CYS A 103 -9.07 -5.58 -2.85
C CYS A 103 -10.49 -5.63 -3.39
N THR A 104 -11.46 -5.70 -2.47
CA THR A 104 -12.87 -5.92 -2.80
C THR A 104 -13.79 -4.78 -2.35
N GLN A 105 -13.33 -3.95 -1.40
CA GLN A 105 -14.13 -2.86 -0.84
C GLN A 105 -14.34 -1.69 -1.82
N LEU A 106 -15.59 -1.47 -2.23
CA LEU A 106 -15.98 -0.37 -3.13
C LEU A 106 -16.40 0.92 -2.40
N SER A 107 -16.54 0.89 -1.07
CA SER A 107 -17.17 1.96 -0.30
C SER A 107 -16.42 2.23 1.00
N MET A 108 -16.31 3.51 1.36
CA MET A 108 -15.80 3.94 2.67
C MET A 108 -16.74 3.61 3.82
N SER A 109 -18.00 3.23 3.55
CA SER A 109 -18.94 2.74 4.57
C SER A 109 -18.42 1.50 5.30
N PHE A 110 -17.40 0.84 4.75
CA PHE A 110 -16.61 -0.18 5.42
C PHE A 110 -16.13 0.23 6.83
N PHE A 111 -15.85 1.53 7.04
CA PHE A 111 -15.41 2.10 8.31
C PHE A 111 -16.54 2.64 9.19
N ASN A 112 -17.82 2.54 8.79
CA ASN A 112 -18.95 3.00 9.61
C ASN A 112 -18.99 2.31 10.99
N ARG A 113 -18.54 1.06 11.05
CA ARG A 113 -18.40 0.29 12.29
C ARG A 113 -17.55 0.96 13.36
N LEU A 114 -16.68 1.91 13.00
CA LEU A 114 -15.94 2.73 13.98
C LEU A 114 -16.88 3.62 14.80
N TYR A 115 -17.98 4.09 14.20
CA TYR A 115 -19.04 4.82 14.89
C TYR A 115 -19.96 3.86 15.65
N ASP A 116 -20.38 2.77 14.99
CA ASP A 116 -21.32 1.81 15.56
C ASP A 116 -20.79 1.15 16.86
N GLU A 117 -19.46 1.03 16.99
CA GLU A 117 -18.77 0.37 18.11
C GLU A 117 -18.11 1.37 19.08
N ASP A 118 -18.55 2.64 19.09
CA ASP A 118 -18.06 3.69 20.00
C ASP A 118 -16.53 3.87 20.00
N ILE A 119 -15.88 3.67 18.85
CA ILE A 119 -14.45 4.01 18.66
C ILE A 119 -14.34 5.49 18.29
N VAL A 120 -15.36 6.01 17.59
CA VAL A 120 -15.50 7.40 17.18
C VAL A 120 -16.89 7.89 17.54
N ARG A 121 -16.97 9.08 18.15
CA ARG A 121 -18.23 9.72 18.52
C ARG A 121 -18.96 10.24 17.29
N ASP A 122 -20.26 10.53 17.41
CA ASP A 122 -21.08 11.09 16.32
C ASP A 122 -20.52 12.37 15.70
N ASN A 123 -19.78 13.17 16.48
CA ASN A 123 -19.12 14.40 16.01
C ASN A 123 -17.77 14.15 15.31
N GLY A 124 -17.37 12.88 15.13
CA GLY A 124 -16.13 12.48 14.47
C GLY A 124 -14.90 12.43 15.35
N HIS A 125 -14.98 12.79 16.64
CA HIS A 125 -13.85 12.69 17.57
C HIS A 125 -13.57 11.24 17.96
N ILE A 126 -12.30 10.86 17.89
CA ILE A 126 -11.83 9.53 18.28
C ILE A 126 -11.84 9.44 19.81
N VAL A 127 -12.39 8.36 20.35
CA VAL A 127 -12.48 8.14 21.79
C VAL A 127 -11.07 7.94 22.35
N LYS A 128 -10.71 8.74 23.36
CA LYS A 128 -9.41 8.65 24.03
C LYS A 128 -9.36 7.46 24.98
N CYS A 129 -8.15 6.94 25.19
CA CYS A 129 -7.89 5.89 26.16
C CYS A 129 -6.68 6.24 27.02
N LEU A 130 -6.40 5.41 28.03
CA LEU A 130 -5.14 5.51 28.77
C LEU A 130 -3.95 5.22 27.84
N ASP A 131 -2.90 6.00 28.01
CA ASP A 131 -1.68 5.87 27.22
C ASP A 131 -1.03 4.50 27.46
N SER A 132 -0.70 3.84 26.36
CA SER A 132 0.04 2.58 26.33
C SER A 132 0.90 2.51 25.08
N PHE A 133 1.72 1.48 24.94
CA PHE A 133 2.62 1.32 23.80
C PHE A 133 2.44 -0.05 23.15
N CYS A 134 2.44 -0.06 21.82
CA CYS A 134 2.65 -1.23 20.99
C CYS A 134 3.84 -0.89 20.08
N ASP A 135 5.03 -1.28 20.53
CA ASP A 135 6.33 -0.80 20.01
C ASP A 135 6.37 -0.72 18.47
N PRO A 136 6.70 0.45 17.87
CA PRO A 136 7.09 1.73 18.48
C PRO A 136 5.94 2.73 18.68
N PHE A 137 4.68 2.31 18.53
CA PHE A 137 3.54 3.22 18.50
C PHE A 137 3.02 3.55 19.89
N LEU A 138 2.86 4.85 20.16
CA LEU A 138 2.03 5.34 21.26
C LEU A 138 0.56 5.10 20.92
N ILE A 139 -0.17 4.52 21.88
CA ILE A 139 -1.61 4.30 21.83
C ILE A 139 -2.26 5.19 22.87
N SER A 140 -2.96 6.24 22.41
CA SER A 140 -3.66 7.22 23.24
C SER A 140 -5.16 7.33 22.91
N ASP A 141 -5.64 6.48 22.00
CA ASP A 141 -7.02 6.46 21.53
C ASP A 141 -7.47 5.05 21.13
N GLU A 142 -8.79 4.85 21.12
CA GLU A 142 -9.42 3.56 20.80
C GLU A 142 -9.20 3.15 19.33
N LEU A 143 -8.99 4.10 18.41
CA LEU A 143 -8.70 3.77 17.01
C LEU A 143 -7.36 3.05 16.90
N ARG A 144 -6.30 3.59 17.52
CA ARG A 144 -4.98 2.95 17.56
C ARG A 144 -5.00 1.60 18.25
N LYS A 145 -5.79 1.45 19.33
CA LYS A 145 -6.00 0.15 19.96
C LYS A 145 -6.56 -0.87 18.98
N VAL A 146 -7.65 -0.52 18.29
CA VAL A 146 -8.28 -1.40 17.28
C VAL A 146 -7.28 -1.75 16.17
N LEU A 147 -6.40 -0.84 15.77
CA LEU A 147 -5.43 -1.09 14.71
C LEU A 147 -4.25 -1.98 15.14
N LEU A 148 -3.85 -1.97 16.41
CA LEU A 148 -2.57 -2.54 16.88
C LEU A 148 -2.69 -3.63 17.96
N VAL A 149 -3.71 -3.58 18.81
CA VAL A 149 -3.78 -4.42 20.02
C VAL A 149 -4.72 -5.60 19.78
N GLU A 150 -4.15 -6.73 19.37
CA GLU A 150 -4.89 -7.96 19.05
C GLU A 150 -5.74 -8.46 20.22
N ASP A 151 -5.25 -8.31 21.46
CA ASP A 151 -5.94 -8.73 22.67
C ASP A 151 -7.01 -7.72 23.16
N SER A 152 -7.25 -6.62 22.42
CA SER A 152 -8.26 -5.64 22.81
C SER A 152 -9.68 -6.12 22.49
N GLU A 153 -10.63 -5.81 23.35
CA GLU A 153 -12.04 -6.17 23.18
C GLU A 153 -12.61 -5.72 21.82
N LYS A 154 -12.18 -4.54 21.35
CA LYS A 154 -12.63 -3.95 20.08
C LYS A 154 -11.77 -4.34 18.87
N TYR A 155 -10.77 -5.21 19.02
CA TYR A 155 -9.98 -5.66 17.88
C TYR A 155 -10.86 -6.36 16.83
N GLU A 156 -11.79 -7.21 17.26
CA GLU A 156 -12.64 -7.97 16.33
C GLU A 156 -13.74 -7.15 15.64
N VAL A 157 -13.81 -5.82 15.87
CA VAL A 157 -14.66 -4.91 15.09
C VAL A 157 -14.35 -5.02 13.59
N PHE A 158 -13.08 -5.26 13.25
CA PHE A 158 -12.68 -5.71 11.92
C PHE A 158 -12.20 -7.15 12.03
N SER A 159 -12.87 -8.04 11.31
CA SER A 159 -12.48 -9.45 11.23
C SER A 159 -11.11 -9.60 10.55
N GLN A 160 -10.47 -10.77 10.70
CA GLN A 160 -9.19 -11.02 10.03
C GLN A 160 -9.21 -10.76 8.50
N PRO A 161 -10.22 -11.21 7.72
CA PRO A 161 -10.33 -10.85 6.31
C PRO A 161 -10.51 -9.35 6.06
N ASP A 162 -11.24 -8.64 6.92
CA ASP A 162 -11.39 -7.18 6.82
C ASP A 162 -10.05 -6.47 7.01
N ARG A 163 -9.21 -6.96 7.92
CA ARG A 163 -7.88 -6.40 8.23
C ARG A 163 -6.89 -6.58 7.08
N GLU A 164 -7.07 -7.64 6.29
CA GLU A 164 -6.27 -7.95 5.11
C GLU A 164 -6.71 -7.17 3.86
N GLU A 165 -7.89 -6.54 3.85
CA GLU A 165 -8.33 -5.72 2.73
C GLU A 165 -7.39 -4.53 2.50
N PHE A 166 -7.04 -4.28 1.25
CA PHE A 166 -6.14 -3.19 0.85
C PHE A 166 -6.63 -1.82 1.33
N LEU A 167 -7.96 -1.62 1.35
CA LEU A 167 -8.57 -0.39 1.88
C LEU A 167 -8.27 -0.22 3.38
N PHE A 168 -8.36 -1.29 4.17
CA PHE A 168 -8.02 -1.27 5.59
C PHE A 168 -6.52 -1.07 5.80
N CYS A 169 -5.67 -1.80 5.07
CA CYS A 169 -4.22 -1.66 5.17
C CYS A 169 -3.78 -0.21 4.89
N LEU A 170 -4.30 0.41 3.84
CA LEU A 170 -4.00 1.81 3.50
C LEU A 170 -4.42 2.76 4.63
N PHE A 171 -5.64 2.60 5.15
CA PHE A 171 -6.13 3.38 6.29
C PHE A 171 -5.24 3.21 7.52
N LYS A 172 -4.90 1.96 7.88
CA LYS A 172 -4.00 1.63 9.00
C LYS A 172 -2.65 2.33 8.83
N HIS A 173 -2.05 2.28 7.64
CA HIS A 173 -0.76 2.94 7.39
C HIS A 173 -0.82 4.45 7.62
N LEU A 174 -1.89 5.12 7.19
CA LEU A 174 -2.06 6.57 7.39
C LEU A 174 -2.31 6.93 8.86
N CYS A 175 -3.09 6.12 9.59
CA CYS A 175 -3.33 6.33 11.01
C CYS A 175 -2.05 6.22 11.84
N LEU A 176 -1.18 5.27 11.52
CA LEU A 176 0.05 4.99 12.26
C LEU A 176 1.21 5.91 11.85
N GLY A 177 1.31 6.27 10.57
CA GLY A 177 2.30 7.24 10.06
C GLY A 177 3.76 6.79 10.15
N GLY A 178 4.66 7.77 10.10
CA GLY A 178 6.11 7.62 10.27
C GLY A 178 6.57 7.85 11.71
N ALA A 179 7.89 8.00 11.90
CA ALA A 179 8.51 7.96 13.22
C ALA A 179 8.15 9.15 14.14
N LEU A 180 7.78 10.30 13.55
CA LEU A 180 7.31 11.49 14.29
C LEU A 180 5.84 11.81 13.99
N CYS A 181 5.02 10.76 13.79
CA CYS A 181 3.60 10.94 13.48
C CYS A 181 2.88 11.77 14.56
N GLN A 182 2.31 12.90 14.15
CA GLN A 182 1.38 13.69 14.97
C GLN A 182 -0.05 13.29 14.57
N PHE A 183 -0.63 12.40 15.36
CA PHE A 183 -1.93 11.83 15.04
C PHE A 183 -3.11 12.77 15.29
N GLU A 184 -4.23 12.46 14.64
CA GLU A 184 -5.46 13.26 14.69
C GLU A 184 -6.32 12.91 15.90
N ASP A 185 -7.09 13.88 16.38
CA ASP A 185 -8.16 13.68 17.35
C ASP A 185 -9.51 13.35 16.70
N VAL A 186 -9.61 13.49 15.36
CA VAL A 186 -10.82 13.28 14.57
C VAL A 186 -10.56 12.30 13.43
N LEU A 187 -11.57 11.52 13.05
CA LEU A 187 -11.44 10.44 12.07
C LEU A 187 -11.38 10.93 10.62
N SER A 188 -12.02 12.05 10.30
CA SER A 188 -12.24 12.50 8.91
C SER A 188 -10.95 12.69 8.08
N PRO A 189 -9.83 13.23 8.61
CA PRO A 189 -8.62 13.40 7.82
C PRO A 189 -8.07 12.06 7.29
N TYR A 190 -8.15 11.00 8.11
CA TYR A 190 -7.72 9.66 7.71
C TYR A 190 -8.61 9.07 6.62
N LEU A 191 -9.94 9.14 6.77
CA LEU A 191 -10.87 8.59 5.79
C LEU A 191 -10.78 9.30 4.44
N GLU A 192 -10.70 10.63 4.46
CA GLU A 192 -10.59 11.43 3.24
C GLU A 192 -9.30 11.13 2.48
N THR A 193 -8.15 11.11 3.17
CA THR A 193 -6.86 10.81 2.55
C THR A 193 -6.82 9.37 2.04
N THR A 194 -7.34 8.41 2.80
CA THR A 194 -7.49 7.01 2.37
C THR A 194 -8.30 6.93 1.09
N LYS A 195 -9.47 7.58 1.05
CA LYS A 195 -10.36 7.57 -0.11
C LYS A 195 -9.69 8.17 -1.36
N LEU A 196 -8.95 9.27 -1.21
CA LEU A 196 -8.25 9.90 -2.31
C LEU A 196 -7.19 8.96 -2.89
N ILE A 197 -6.32 8.40 -2.04
CA ILE A 197 -5.25 7.50 -2.48
C ILE A 197 -5.84 6.22 -3.08
N TYR A 198 -6.83 5.61 -2.43
CA TYR A 198 -7.46 4.39 -2.92
C TYR A 198 -8.07 4.57 -4.32
N LYS A 199 -8.78 5.69 -4.54
CA LYS A 199 -9.38 6.00 -5.85
C LYS A 199 -8.37 6.29 -6.95
N ASP A 200 -7.21 6.82 -6.61
CA ASP A 200 -6.14 7.11 -7.58
C ASP A 200 -5.37 5.84 -7.98
N LEU A 201 -5.31 4.86 -7.08
CA LEU A 201 -4.59 3.61 -7.28
C LEU A 201 -5.43 2.48 -7.89
N VAL A 202 -6.67 2.32 -7.44
CA VAL A 202 -7.52 1.16 -7.75
C VAL A 202 -8.47 1.46 -8.90
N SER A 203 -8.43 0.62 -9.93
CA SER A 203 -9.34 0.71 -11.08
C SER A 203 -10.63 -0.06 -10.82
N VAL A 204 -11.75 0.54 -11.22
CA VAL A 204 -13.06 -0.09 -11.22
C VAL A 204 -13.70 -0.05 -12.60
N ARG A 205 -14.55 -1.03 -12.90
CA ARG A 205 -15.32 -1.08 -14.13
C ARG A 205 -16.76 -1.48 -13.85
N LYS A 206 -17.68 -0.92 -14.63
CA LYS A 206 -19.07 -1.41 -14.67
C LYS A 206 -19.12 -2.68 -15.52
N ASN A 207 -19.52 -3.80 -14.92
CA ASN A 207 -19.71 -5.05 -15.63
C ASN A 207 -20.82 -4.88 -16.70
N PRO A 208 -20.55 -5.15 -17.99
CA PRO A 208 -21.53 -4.91 -19.06
C PRO A 208 -22.83 -5.72 -18.90
N GLN A 209 -22.73 -6.93 -18.32
CA GLN A 209 -23.85 -7.85 -18.14
C GLN A 209 -24.62 -7.54 -16.86
N THR A 210 -23.95 -7.54 -15.70
CA THR A 210 -24.62 -7.38 -14.39
C THR A 210 -24.92 -5.93 -14.05
N LYS A 211 -24.35 -4.97 -14.77
CA LYS A 211 -24.38 -3.52 -14.50
C LYS A 211 -23.80 -3.12 -13.14
N LYS A 212 -23.22 -4.05 -12.37
CA LYS A 212 -22.57 -3.77 -11.09
C LYS A 212 -21.15 -3.24 -11.33
N ILE A 213 -20.72 -2.31 -10.47
CA ILE A 213 -19.32 -1.86 -10.43
C ILE A 213 -18.50 -2.96 -9.75
N GLN A 214 -17.33 -3.26 -10.29
CA GLN A 214 -16.38 -4.21 -9.72
C GLN A 214 -14.95 -3.67 -9.83
N ILE A 215 -14.11 -4.01 -8.86
CA ILE A 215 -12.66 -3.72 -8.92
C ILE A 215 -12.03 -4.61 -9.98
N THR A 216 -11.11 -4.04 -10.77
CA THR A 216 -10.36 -4.77 -11.80
C THR A 216 -8.90 -4.95 -11.44
N SER A 217 -8.39 -4.17 -10.49
CA SER A 217 -7.00 -4.26 -10.02
C SER A 217 -6.78 -5.49 -9.14
N SER A 218 -5.60 -6.08 -9.23
CA SER A 218 -5.07 -7.06 -8.26
C SER A 218 -3.98 -6.40 -7.42
N VAL A 219 -3.94 -6.65 -6.11
CA VAL A 219 -2.98 -6.01 -5.20
C VAL A 219 -2.09 -7.06 -4.55
N PHE A 220 -0.78 -6.81 -4.55
CA PHE A 220 0.20 -7.68 -3.91
C PHE A 220 1.10 -6.87 -2.97
N LYS A 221 1.30 -7.35 -1.74
CA LYS A 221 2.38 -6.85 -0.87
C LYS A 221 3.67 -7.55 -1.30
N VAL A 222 4.68 -6.77 -1.66
CA VAL A 222 5.89 -7.27 -2.30
C VAL A 222 7.12 -7.04 -1.43
N THR A 223 7.87 -8.11 -1.20
CA THR A 223 9.24 -8.06 -0.67
C THR A 223 10.18 -8.74 -1.67
N ALA A 224 11.43 -8.30 -1.70
CA ALA A 224 12.47 -8.90 -2.52
C ALA A 224 13.74 -9.12 -1.71
N TYR A 225 14.49 -10.15 -2.10
CA TYR A 225 15.68 -10.62 -1.41
C TYR A 225 16.82 -10.80 -2.40
N ASP A 226 18.02 -10.39 -1.99
CA ASP A 226 19.27 -10.67 -2.67
C ASP A 226 20.06 -11.76 -1.94
N SER A 227 21.37 -11.85 -2.15
CA SER A 227 22.23 -12.82 -1.48
C SER A 227 22.46 -12.58 0.01
N VAL A 228 22.20 -11.36 0.51
CA VAL A 228 22.45 -10.96 1.90
C VAL A 228 21.17 -11.02 2.73
N GLY A 229 20.02 -10.71 2.12
CA GLY A 229 18.74 -10.75 2.81
C GLY A 229 17.68 -9.95 2.09
N MET A 230 16.73 -9.38 2.84
CA MET A 230 15.71 -8.50 2.29
C MET A 230 16.38 -7.23 1.76
N CYS A 231 16.16 -6.91 0.49
CA CYS A 231 16.71 -5.72 -0.18
C CYS A 231 15.62 -4.73 -0.62
N TYR A 232 14.36 -5.13 -0.58
CA TYR A 232 13.20 -4.31 -0.91
C TYR A 232 11.99 -4.71 -0.04
N PRO A 233 11.18 -3.77 0.48
CA PRO A 233 11.25 -2.31 0.30
C PRO A 233 12.40 -1.60 1.04
N SER A 234 13.00 -2.25 2.04
CA SER A 234 14.15 -1.78 2.82
C SER A 234 14.92 -3.00 3.31
N THR A 235 16.16 -2.82 3.77
CA THR A 235 16.90 -3.89 4.47
C THR A 235 16.45 -4.07 5.92
N LYS A 236 15.64 -3.14 6.44
CA LYS A 236 15.08 -3.17 7.80
C LYS A 236 13.60 -3.52 7.76
N SER A 237 13.22 -4.55 8.52
CA SER A 237 11.81 -4.91 8.70
C SER A 237 11.12 -3.91 9.62
N HIS A 238 9.95 -3.45 9.20
CA HIS A 238 9.08 -2.60 10.02
C HIS A 238 7.66 -2.66 9.43
N GLU A 239 6.61 -2.61 10.26
CA GLU A 239 5.23 -2.70 9.79
C GLU A 239 4.84 -1.55 8.85
N GLN A 240 5.41 -0.35 9.10
CA GLN A 240 5.27 0.81 8.22
C GLN A 240 6.26 0.84 7.06
N THR A 241 7.11 -0.18 6.86
CA THR A 241 7.90 -0.29 5.64
C THR A 241 7.22 -1.27 4.71
N PHE A 242 6.64 -0.79 3.61
CA PHE A 242 5.81 -1.60 2.74
C PHE A 242 5.97 -1.22 1.26
N SER A 243 5.62 -2.17 0.40
CA SER A 243 5.39 -1.92 -1.01
C SER A 243 4.19 -2.74 -1.48
N TYR A 244 3.22 -2.06 -2.06
CA TYR A 244 2.05 -2.66 -2.70
C TYR A 244 2.13 -2.47 -4.21
N PHE A 245 2.00 -3.56 -4.95
CA PHE A 245 1.91 -3.59 -6.39
C PHE A 245 0.44 -3.71 -6.77
N ILE A 246 -0.13 -2.62 -7.29
CA ILE A 246 -1.51 -2.55 -7.78
C ILE A 246 -1.47 -2.75 -9.28
N VAL A 247 -1.79 -3.96 -9.74
CA VAL A 247 -1.75 -4.39 -11.13
C VAL A 247 -3.13 -4.22 -11.76
N ASP A 248 -3.24 -3.36 -12.77
CA ASP A 248 -4.41 -3.22 -13.63
C ASP A 248 -4.19 -4.02 -14.93
N PRO A 249 -4.84 -5.19 -15.09
CA PRO A 249 -4.66 -6.02 -16.28
C PRO A 249 -5.28 -5.43 -17.55
N ILE A 250 -6.23 -4.49 -17.43
CA ILE A 250 -6.92 -3.88 -18.57
C ILE A 250 -6.10 -2.73 -19.12
N MET A 251 -5.67 -1.82 -18.24
CA MET A 251 -4.81 -0.70 -18.61
C MET A 251 -3.35 -1.13 -18.82
N ARG A 252 -3.02 -2.36 -18.43
CA ARG A 252 -1.66 -2.92 -18.40
C ARG A 252 -0.67 -2.02 -17.67
N HIS A 253 -1.08 -1.57 -16.50
CA HIS A 253 -0.26 -0.75 -15.61
C HIS A 253 -0.04 -1.47 -14.29
N VAL A 254 1.14 -1.31 -13.71
CA VAL A 254 1.39 -1.57 -12.29
C VAL A 254 1.74 -0.26 -11.61
N HIS A 255 0.98 0.07 -10.56
CA HIS A 255 1.32 1.15 -9.63
C HIS A 255 2.02 0.53 -8.42
N VAL A 256 3.22 1.01 -8.12
CA VAL A 256 4.01 0.61 -6.96
C VAL A 256 3.84 1.69 -5.89
N LEU A 257 2.97 1.44 -4.92
CA LEU A 257 2.83 2.26 -3.72
C LEU A 257 3.88 1.81 -2.72
N TYR A 258 4.83 2.69 -2.40
CA TYR A 258 5.97 2.43 -1.55
C TYR A 258 5.98 3.37 -0.35
N HIS A 259 6.36 2.86 0.82
CA HIS A 259 6.73 3.65 1.99
C HIS A 259 7.85 2.95 2.76
N CYS A 260 8.78 3.72 3.32
CA CYS A 260 9.78 3.21 4.27
C CYS A 260 9.69 4.01 5.56
N TYR A 261 9.58 3.32 6.69
CA TYR A 261 9.46 3.93 7.99
C TYR A 261 10.67 4.82 8.33
N GLY A 262 10.43 5.90 9.08
CA GLY A 262 11.44 6.86 9.50
C GLY A 262 10.86 8.27 9.64
N VAL A 263 11.74 9.26 9.77
CA VAL A 263 11.36 10.67 9.89
C VAL A 263 11.13 11.25 8.50
N GLY A 264 9.88 11.66 8.22
CA GLY A 264 9.52 12.37 6.99
C GLY A 264 10.11 13.78 6.91
N GLU A 265 9.82 14.47 5.82
CA GLU A 265 10.17 15.89 5.66
C GLU A 265 9.56 16.70 6.80
N MET A 266 10.40 17.48 7.49
CA MET A 266 9.96 18.40 8.54
C MET A 266 9.51 19.74 7.92
N PRO A 267 8.65 20.50 8.61
CA PRO A 267 8.29 21.86 8.21
C PRO A 267 9.48 22.80 8.01
#